data_AF-A0A920EPF8-F1
#
_entry.id   AF-A0A920EPF8-F1
#
_cell.length_a   1.000
_cell.length_b   1.000
_cell.length_c   1.000
_cell.angle_alpha   90.00
_cell.angle_beta   90.00
_cell.angle_gamma   90.00
#
_symmetry.space_group_name_H-M   'P 1'
#
loop_
_entity.id
_entity.type
_entity.pdbx_description
1 polymer ?
#
loop_
_entity_poly.entity_id
_entity_poly.type
_entity_poly.pdbx_seq_one_letter_code
_entity_poly.pdbx_strand_id
1 'polypeptide(L)' 'MSVFFRPIGSNNIFYFFEDKEISGCIKTISYNLDKDGKIKGMWEKSGTVAQLMGAIKSVEKGKLEIVSEAEWKNLSGAE' A
#
# COMPACT_ATOMS: atom_id res chain seq x y z
N MET A 1 -10.58 -1.59 7.97
CA MET A 1 -9.96 -2.58 7.05
C MET A 1 -8.62 -2.03 6.54
N SER A 2 -7.59 -2.86 6.36
CA SER A 2 -6.24 -2.50 5.87
C SER A 2 -5.82 -3.40 4.70
N VAL A 3 -5.17 -2.84 3.68
CA VAL A 3 -4.61 -3.62 2.56
C VAL A 3 -3.39 -2.94 1.94
N PHE A 4 -2.38 -3.73 1.57
CA PHE A 4 -1.17 -3.25 0.91
C PHE A 4 -1.15 -3.73 -0.54
N PHE A 5 -0.78 -2.84 -1.46
CA PHE A 5 -0.55 -3.16 -2.86
C PHE A 5 0.88 -2.81 -3.26
N ARG A 6 1.50 -3.69 -4.05
CA ARG A 6 2.82 -3.46 -4.62
C ARG A 6 2.76 -3.61 -6.14
N PRO A 7 3.23 -2.62 -6.93
CA PRO A 7 3.41 -2.84 -8.36
C PRO A 7 4.52 -3.85 -8.62
N ILE A 8 4.26 -4.77 -9.55
CA ILE A 8 5.22 -5.80 -9.93
C ILE A 8 6.51 -5.11 -10.44
N GLY A 9 7.66 -5.52 -9.90
CA GLY A 9 8.96 -4.93 -10.23
C GLY A 9 9.23 -3.54 -9.64
N SER A 10 8.37 -3.06 -8.73
CA SER A 10 8.57 -1.79 -8.03
C SER A 10 8.92 -2.01 -6.56
N ASN A 11 9.66 -1.06 -5.99
CA ASN A 11 9.89 -0.97 -4.55
C ASN A 11 8.89 -0.03 -3.85
N ASN A 12 7.82 0.37 -4.56
CA ASN A 12 6.75 1.15 -3.96
C ASN A 12 5.69 0.24 -3.35
N ILE A 13 5.20 0.60 -2.16
CA ILE A 13 4.08 -0.05 -1.50
C ILE A 13 3.01 1.01 -1.23
N PHE A 14 1.77 0.69 -1.57
CA PHE A 14 0.61 1.53 -1.31
C PHE A 14 -0.25 0.88 -0.25
N TYR A 15 -0.33 1.52 0.91
CA TYR A 15 -1.11 1.06 2.04
C TYR A 15 -2.42 1.83 2.12
N PHE A 16 -3.54 1.14 1.88
CA PHE A 16 -4.89 1.70 2.02
C PHE A 16 -5.51 1.23 3.32
N PHE A 17 -6.09 2.17 4.06
CA PHE A 17 -6.77 1.87 5.31
C PHE A 17 -7.93 2.83 5.56
N GLU A 18 -8.88 2.36 6.34
CA GLU A 18 -9.99 3.19 6.81
C GLU A 18 -9.50 4.23 7.83
N ASP A 19 -9.93 5.47 7.66
CA ASP A 19 -9.65 6.54 8.60
C ASP A 19 -10.32 6.27 9.94
N LYS A 20 -9.57 6.41 11.03
CA LYS A 20 -10.06 6.18 12.39
C LYS A 20 -10.91 7.34 12.91
N GLU A 21 -10.73 8.54 12.35
CA GLU A 21 -11.41 9.76 12.81
C GLU A 21 -12.69 10.04 12.02
N ILE A 22 -12.73 9.61 10.75
CA ILE A 22 -13.85 9.86 9.83
C ILE A 22 -14.31 8.55 9.20
N SER A 23 -15.41 8.00 9.71
CA SER A 23 -16.00 6.75 9.19
C SER A 23 -16.28 6.85 7.70
N GLY A 24 -15.89 5.82 6.94
CA GLY A 24 -16.08 5.77 5.48
C GLY A 24 -15.06 6.55 4.65
N CYS A 25 -14.11 7.25 5.27
CA CYS A 25 -12.96 7.83 4.58
C CYS A 25 -11.82 6.80 4.48
N ILE A 26 -11.11 6.82 3.36
CA ILE A 26 -9.93 5.99 3.12
C ILE A 26 -8.71 6.90 3.13
N LYS A 27 -7.68 6.51 3.89
CA LYS A 27 -6.35 7.10 3.82
C LYS A 27 -5.42 6.18 3.05
N THR A 28 -4.40 6.77 2.44
CA THR A 28 -3.39 6.02 1.72
C THR A 28 -2.00 6.50 2.10
N ILE A 29 -1.12 5.59 2.48
CA ILE A 29 0.30 5.88 2.62
C ILE A 29 1.05 5.24 1.46
N SER A 30 1.88 6.02 0.80
CA SER A 30 2.83 5.54 -0.20
C SER A 30 4.19 5.39 0.45
N TYR A 31 4.74 4.18 0.48
CA TYR A 31 6.10 3.89 0.91
C TYR A 31 6.98 3.67 -0.33
N ASN A 32 8.19 4.22 -0.31
CA ASN A 32 9.24 3.90 -1.25
C ASN A 32 10.35 3.17 -0.48
N LEU A 33 10.59 1.91 -0.83
CA LEU A 33 11.63 1.10 -0.25
C LEU A 33 12.93 1.21 -1.07
N ASP A 34 14.07 1.12 -0.40
CA ASP A 34 15.35 0.89 -1.06
C ASP A 34 15.53 -0.60 -1.44
N LYS A 35 16.75 -0.99 -1.82
CA LYS A 35 17.05 -2.37 -2.25
C LYS A 35 17.07 -3.36 -1.09
N ASP A 36 17.28 -2.87 0.12
CA ASP A 36 17.38 -3.67 1.34
C ASP A 36 16.05 -3.69 2.11
N GLY A 37 14.99 -3.12 1.52
CA GLY A 37 13.67 -3.05 2.13
C GLY A 37 13.48 -1.88 3.09
N LYS A 38 14.47 -1.00 3.28
CA LYS A 38 14.31 0.13 4.18
C LYS A 38 13.45 1.22 3.55
N ILE A 39 12.57 1.82 4.35
CA ILE A 39 11.73 2.94 3.91
C ILE A 39 12.62 4.16 3.66
N LYS A 40 12.81 4.52 2.38
CA LYS A 40 13.51 5.72 1.95
C LYS A 40 12.59 6.94 1.88
N GLY A 41 11.28 6.71 1.69
CA GLY A 41 10.28 7.78 1.66
C GLY A 41 8.89 7.29 2.04
N MET A 42 8.13 8.17 2.68
CA MET A 42 6.77 7.94 3.12
C MET A 42 5.95 9.19 2.85
N TRP A 43 4.82 9.03 2.15
CA TRP A 43 3.88 10.12 1.87
C TRP A 43 2.47 9.68 2.19
N GLU A 44 1.85 10.36 3.15
CA GLU A 44 0.43 10.22 3.40
C GLU A 44 -0.36 11.07 2.40
N LYS A 45 -1.43 10.49 1.87
CA LYS A 45 -2.37 11.14 0.96
C LYS A 45 -3.78 10.77 1.37
N SER A 46 -4.71 11.69 1.13
CA SER A 46 -6.13 11.34 1.14
C SER A 46 -6.38 10.30 0.05
N GLY A 47 -6.83 9.13 0.48
CA GLY A 47 -7.24 8.05 -0.41
C GLY A 47 -8.69 8.23 -0.82
N THR A 48 -9.07 7.58 -1.92
CA THR A 48 -10.48 7.52 -2.36
C THR A 48 -10.85 6.07 -2.65
N VAL A 49 -12.13 5.75 -2.53
CA VAL A 49 -12.66 4.43 -2.95
C VAL A 49 -12.31 4.16 -4.41
N ALA A 50 -12.34 5.18 -5.28
CA ALA A 50 -11.96 5.06 -6.67
C ALA A 50 -10.50 4.59 -6.87
N GLN A 51 -9.56 5.12 -6.07
CA GLN A 51 -8.15 4.68 -6.11
C GLN A 51 -7.99 3.25 -5.61
N LEU A 52 -8.68 2.88 -4.52
CA LEU A 52 -8.69 1.50 -4.02
C LEU A 52 -9.24 0.52 -5.08
N MET A 53 -10.37 0.83 -5.69
CA MET A 53 -10.95 0.02 -6.76
C MET A 53 -10.02 -0.04 -8.00
N GLY A 54 -9.32 1.04 -8.31
CA GLY A 54 -8.31 1.06 -9.37
C GLY A 54 -7.11 0.14 -9.08
N ALA A 55 -6.69 0.07 -7.82
CA ALA A 55 -5.64 -0.87 -7.38
C ALA A 55 -6.12 -2.32 -7.50
N ILE A 56 -7.33 -2.64 -7.03
CA ILE A 56 -7.92 -3.98 -7.15
C ILE A 56 -8.00 -4.42 -8.63
N LYS A 57 -8.52 -3.57 -9.51
CA LYS A 57 -8.54 -3.86 -10.96
C LYS A 57 -7.16 -4.04 -11.57
N SER A 58 -6.13 -3.45 -10.99
CA SER A 58 -4.75 -3.61 -11.45
C SER A 58 -4.13 -4.93 -10.96
N VAL A 59 -4.59 -5.46 -9.83
CA VAL A 59 -4.27 -6.84 -9.40
C VAL A 59 -4.86 -7.85 -10.37
N GLU A 60 -6.14 -7.69 -10.74
CA GLU A 60 -6.80 -8.56 -11.72
C GLU A 60 -6.08 -8.58 -13.08
N LYS A 61 -5.41 -7.47 -13.43
CA LYS A 61 -4.61 -7.32 -14.65
C LYS A 61 -3.16 -7.79 -14.51
N GLY A 62 -2.76 -8.33 -13.36
CA GLY A 62 -1.39 -8.79 -13.08
C GLY A 62 -0.35 -7.67 -12.99
N LYS A 63 -0.76 -6.42 -12.71
CA LYS A 63 0.15 -5.26 -12.60
C LYS A 63 0.54 -4.92 -11.17
N LEU A 64 -0.31 -5.30 -10.23
CA LEU A 64 -0.06 -5.17 -8.79
C LEU A 64 -0.21 -6.55 -8.15
N GLU A 65 0.46 -6.74 -7.02
CA GLU A 65 0.22 -7.82 -6.07
C GLU A 65 -0.36 -7.25 -4.78
N ILE A 66 -1.19 -8.06 -4.11
CA ILE A 66 -1.64 -7.79 -2.74
C ILE A 66 -0.55 -8.31 -1.81
N VAL A 67 -0.12 -7.47 -0.89
CA VAL A 67 0.89 -7.80 0.11
C VAL A 67 0.19 -7.99 1.45
N SER A 68 0.38 -9.13 2.11
CA SER A 68 -0.12 -9.34 3.45
C SER A 68 0.65 -8.50 4.48
N GLU A 69 0.08 -8.27 5.66
CA GLU A 69 0.78 -7.55 6.74
C GLU A 69 2.09 -8.25 7.15
N ALA A 70 2.11 -9.59 7.15
CA ALA A 70 3.31 -10.36 7.47
C ALA A 70 4.41 -10.17 6.40
N GLU A 71 4.04 -10.20 5.12
CA GLU A 71 4.98 -9.91 4.04
C GLU A 71 5.47 -8.46 4.09
N TRP A 72 4.58 -7.51 4.41
CA TRP A 72 4.98 -6.11 4.58
C TRP A 72 6.03 -5.93 5.68
N LYS A 73 5.84 -6.56 6.85
CA LYS A 73 6.83 -6.54 7.94
C LYS A 73 8.19 -7.08 7.48
N ASN A 74 8.17 -8.23 6.79
CA ASN A 74 9.38 -8.83 6.24
C ASN A 74 10.06 -7.94 5.18
N LEU A 75 9.27 -7.25 4.36
CA LEU A 75 9.77 -6.36 3.29
C LEU A 75 10.33 -5.04 3.82
N SER A 76 9.74 -4.50 4.89
CA SER A 76 10.10 -3.17 5.42
C SER A 76 11.18 -3.21 6.50
N GLY A 77 11.51 -4.41 7.00
CA GLY A 77 12.35 -4.57 8.20
C GLY A 77 11.71 -3.97 9.45
N ALA A 78 10.40 -3.71 9.44
CA ALA A 78 9.65 -3.21 10.58
C ALA A 78 9.23 -4.38 11.45
N GLU A 79 9.90 -4.56 12.59
CA GLU A 79 9.47 -5.48 13.66
C GLU A 79 8.13 -5.03 14.28
#